data_AF-A0A383S6N1-F1
#
_entry.id   AF-A0A383S6N1-F1
#
_cell.length_a   1.000
_cell.length_b   1.000
_cell.length_c   1.000
_cell.angle_alpha   90.00
_cell.angle_beta   90.00
_cell.angle_gamma   90.00
#
_symmetry.space_group_name_H-M   'P 1'
#
loop_
_entity.id
_entity.type
_entity.pdbx_description
1 polymer ?
#
loop_
_entity_poly.entity_id
_entity_poly.type
_entity_poly.pdbx_seq_one_letter_code
_entity_poly.pdbx_strand_id
1 'polypeptide(L)'
;MAHNRNVHVLRGARRGATGLLAAAVTVLGVLVPGTARADDQASALEVTGVVSGDGTLKVTEEFTFAEGTMPDRLTQRLATTRDGLNATVYSYEISEITADADGSQVGLTSTTDGDYQVITVDASRAEGTSLTISYSVRGAALAGAEVKDAETLTTVQWRMVQGLSVGVGEVSGQFTVDSETPAAIADVGCQAGAPAALTRCSTVQGGTFENPWPVFTNGALGAGQVLELTVKIPSTAVAPDQLLTQRWSLDRAFTARPLQLVVSLGALVLGGALLWGLHRRLGRDHANTSKATSVVARWKPVAAGKVRFSLEDDVRPGEIGTIVDEHVDPVDLTASVLDLAVRGYLRITQLPSESPNKPTDWLLERTSPANGASADELHPYEQKLLDALVGDEHEPVRVSELAPVMGGVVRDIQNDLYDEVVAKGWFSGRPDAARTRWGIAGWTMLALSVVAFVLLVAFTTFGLLGLSLIVVSLGLIYTAQKMPRRTLAGVRVVRGLELLAMELTTKPTDSFPKQDAYEQISSVLPYSVVLGGFGRWLDALAAADDDPGVPDPEDLSWYHAPDDWNLSDLPDSLRNFVTTMQGRLYSRG
;
A
#
# COMPACT_ATOMS: atom_id res chain seq x y z
N MET A 1 22.46 36.25 16.25
CA MET A 1 23.38 35.26 15.65
C MET A 1 22.71 33.89 15.80
N ALA A 2 21.70 33.52 15.02
CA ALA A 2 21.71 33.17 13.59
C ALA A 2 22.66 31.99 13.27
N HIS A 3 22.20 30.75 13.48
CA HIS A 3 22.43 29.70 12.50
C HIS A 3 21.34 28.62 12.55
N ASN A 4 20.67 28.53 11.40
CA ASN A 4 19.56 27.67 11.04
C ASN A 4 20.16 26.38 10.43
N ARG A 5 19.74 25.18 10.85
CA ARG A 5 20.11 23.94 10.14
C ARG A 5 18.86 23.17 9.74
N ASN A 6 18.61 23.23 8.43
CA ASN A 6 17.51 22.61 7.72
C ASN A 6 17.65 21.09 7.61
N VAL A 7 16.48 20.48 7.73
CA VAL A 7 15.95 19.25 7.14
C VAL A 7 16.55 18.91 5.76
N HIS A 8 16.94 17.65 5.57
CA HIS A 8 17.08 17.03 4.24
C HIS A 8 16.18 15.79 4.13
N VAL A 9 15.16 15.91 3.27
CA VAL A 9 14.34 14.82 2.74
C VAL A 9 15.05 14.26 1.51
N LEU A 10 15.31 12.96 1.51
CA LEU A 10 15.81 12.21 0.35
C LEU A 10 14.64 11.91 -0.61
N ARG A 11 14.65 12.54 -1.80
CA ARG A 11 13.87 12.12 -2.97
C ARG A 11 14.80 11.37 -3.93
N GLY A 12 14.52 10.07 -4.10
CA GLY A 12 15.21 9.19 -5.05
C GLY A 12 14.65 9.31 -6.48
N ALA A 13 15.50 9.86 -7.35
CA ALA A 13 15.83 9.48 -8.73
C ALA A 13 14.85 8.71 -9.64
N ARG A 14 14.62 9.29 -10.82
CA ARG A 14 14.74 8.71 -12.20
C ARG A 14 14.63 9.88 -13.20
N ARG A 15 15.74 10.50 -13.67
CA ARG A 15 16.54 10.23 -14.91
C ARG A 15 15.66 9.97 -16.14
N GLY A 16 15.77 10.66 -17.28
CA GLY A 16 16.67 11.71 -17.81
C GLY A 16 15.99 12.38 -19.02
N ALA A 17 16.57 13.22 -19.87
CA ALA A 17 17.89 13.81 -19.98
C ALA A 17 17.73 15.04 -20.90
N THR A 18 18.16 16.22 -20.47
CA THR A 18 18.42 17.38 -21.33
C THR A 18 19.50 18.25 -20.67
N GLY A 19 20.42 18.77 -21.48
CA GLY A 19 21.29 19.88 -21.08
C GLY A 19 22.76 19.68 -21.38
N LEU A 20 23.16 19.92 -22.63
CA LEU A 20 24.52 20.34 -22.98
C LEU A 20 24.44 21.80 -23.42
N LEU A 21 25.01 22.68 -22.59
CA LEU A 21 25.25 24.09 -22.83
C LEU A 21 26.44 24.24 -23.78
N ALA A 22 26.30 25.06 -24.83
CA ALA A 22 27.44 25.68 -25.49
C ALA A 22 27.07 27.02 -26.14
N ALA A 23 27.72 28.07 -25.64
CA ALA A 23 28.18 29.30 -26.30
C ALA A 23 27.19 30.14 -27.13
N ALA A 24 26.75 31.25 -26.53
CA ALA A 24 26.23 32.41 -27.26
C ALA A 24 27.40 33.20 -27.89
N VAL A 25 27.45 33.23 -29.22
CA VAL A 25 28.24 34.19 -30.01
C VAL A 25 27.27 35.15 -30.67
N THR A 26 27.26 36.39 -30.23
CA THR A 26 26.55 37.51 -30.87
C THR A 26 27.30 37.93 -32.13
N VAL A 27 26.79 37.55 -33.30
CA VAL A 27 27.15 38.18 -34.59
C VAL A 27 26.08 39.20 -34.92
N LEU A 28 26.46 40.48 -34.89
CA LEU A 28 25.65 41.59 -35.37
C LEU A 28 25.69 41.56 -36.91
N GLY A 29 24.71 40.89 -37.52
CA GLY A 29 24.49 40.91 -38.97
C GLY A 29 23.63 42.11 -39.36
N VAL A 30 24.19 43.02 -40.16
CA VAL A 30 23.48 44.12 -40.80
C VAL A 30 22.35 43.53 -41.67
N LEU A 31 21.11 43.83 -41.30
CA LEU A 31 19.93 43.56 -42.13
C LEU A 31 20.01 44.44 -43.38
N VAL A 32 20.42 43.84 -44.50
CA VAL A 32 20.05 44.34 -45.82
C VAL A 32 18.53 44.15 -45.93
N PRO A 33 17.74 45.19 -46.25
CA PRO A 33 16.31 45.01 -46.48
C PRO A 33 16.16 44.06 -47.66
N GLY A 34 15.70 42.85 -47.38
CA GLY A 34 15.22 41.95 -48.42
C GLY A 34 14.14 42.67 -49.20
N THR A 35 14.31 42.73 -50.51
CA THR A 35 13.31 43.18 -51.46
C THR A 35 11.95 42.62 -51.06
N ALA A 36 10.97 43.51 -50.88
CA ALA A 36 9.57 43.14 -50.71
C ALA A 36 9.17 42.16 -51.81
N ARG A 37 8.98 40.88 -51.44
CA ARG A 37 8.17 39.96 -52.22
C ARG A 37 6.72 40.43 -52.02
N ALA A 38 5.95 40.45 -53.11
CA ALA A 38 4.52 40.69 -53.04
C ALA A 38 3.91 39.81 -51.93
N ASP A 39 3.01 40.36 -51.12
CA ASP A 39 2.25 39.58 -50.16
C ASP A 39 1.51 38.48 -50.94
N ASP A 40 1.91 37.22 -50.77
CA ASP A 40 1.15 36.06 -51.25
C ASP A 40 -0.18 36.07 -50.46
N GLN A 41 -1.21 36.69 -51.04
CA GLN A 41 -2.52 36.92 -50.41
C GLN A 41 -3.63 36.51 -51.40
N ALA A 42 -4.56 35.68 -50.93
CA ALA A 42 -5.80 35.43 -51.67
C ALA A 42 -6.69 36.68 -51.61
N SER A 43 -7.26 37.11 -52.74
CA SER A 43 -8.16 38.26 -52.77
C SER A 43 -9.46 37.96 -52.02
N ALA A 44 -9.99 36.75 -52.18
CA ALA A 44 -11.18 36.27 -51.50
C ALA A 44 -11.07 34.79 -51.13
N LEU A 45 -11.81 34.37 -50.10
CA LEU A 45 -12.02 32.99 -49.71
C LEU A 45 -13.51 32.76 -49.47
N GLU A 46 -14.12 31.89 -50.27
CA GLU A 46 -15.49 31.43 -50.06
C GLU A 46 -15.47 30.07 -49.35
N VAL A 47 -16.17 29.97 -48.21
CA VAL A 47 -16.22 28.73 -47.43
C VAL A 47 -17.64 28.19 -47.35
N THR A 48 -17.85 26.99 -47.88
CA THR A 48 -19.11 26.26 -47.77
C THR A 48 -18.98 25.13 -46.77
N GLY A 49 -19.83 25.13 -45.74
CA GLY A 49 -19.96 24.03 -44.79
C GLY A 49 -21.29 23.30 -44.99
N VAL A 50 -21.24 21.99 -45.21
CA VAL A 50 -22.44 21.14 -45.29
C VAL A 50 -22.35 20.10 -44.19
N VAL A 51 -23.27 20.14 -43.22
CA VAL A 51 -23.36 19.09 -42.19
C VAL A 51 -24.41 18.06 -42.59
N SER A 52 -24.00 16.80 -42.62
CA SER A 52 -24.88 15.67 -42.88
C SER A 52 -25.71 15.32 -41.65
N GLY A 53 -26.84 14.63 -41.83
CA GLY A 53 -27.70 14.19 -40.71
C GLY A 53 -27.01 13.30 -39.67
N ASP A 54 -25.88 12.66 -40.02
CA ASP A 54 -25.06 11.84 -39.10
C ASP A 54 -24.05 12.67 -38.26
N GLY A 55 -23.94 13.97 -38.51
CA GLY A 55 -23.02 14.89 -37.83
C GLY A 55 -21.73 15.19 -38.59
N THR A 56 -21.43 14.47 -39.68
CA THR A 56 -20.22 14.70 -40.47
C THR A 56 -20.28 16.05 -41.17
N LEU A 57 -19.25 16.88 -41.02
CA LEU A 57 -19.16 18.20 -41.64
C LEU A 57 -18.24 18.16 -42.87
N LYS A 58 -18.78 18.41 -44.05
CA LYS A 58 -17.99 18.64 -45.26
C LYS A 58 -17.70 20.12 -45.41
N VAL A 59 -16.42 20.47 -45.58
CA VAL A 59 -15.96 21.84 -45.77
C VAL A 59 -15.33 21.97 -47.15
N THR A 60 -15.72 22.99 -47.89
CA THR A 60 -15.15 23.38 -49.18
C THR A 60 -14.70 24.83 -49.08
N GLU A 61 -13.42 25.07 -49.33
CA GLU A 61 -12.73 26.36 -49.28
C GLU A 61 -12.26 26.72 -50.69
N GLU A 62 -12.86 27.75 -51.29
CA GLU A 62 -12.53 28.24 -52.63
C GLU A 62 -11.77 29.57 -52.52
N PHE A 63 -10.48 29.52 -52.80
CA PHE A 63 -9.57 30.65 -52.81
C PHE A 63 -9.57 31.31 -54.18
N THR A 64 -9.72 32.64 -54.22
CA THR A 64 -9.51 33.45 -55.42
C THR A 64 -8.21 34.24 -55.26
N PHE A 65 -7.37 34.21 -56.29
CA PHE A 65 -6.13 34.97 -56.37
C PHE A 65 -6.20 35.99 -57.51
N ALA A 66 -5.48 37.10 -57.40
CA ALA A 66 -5.28 37.98 -58.56
C ALA A 66 -4.36 37.29 -59.58
N GLU A 67 -4.45 37.67 -60.86
CA GLU A 67 -3.61 37.10 -61.92
C GLU A 67 -2.12 37.13 -61.55
N GLY A 68 -1.48 35.96 -61.60
CA GLY A 68 -0.05 35.80 -61.30
C GLY A 68 0.34 35.92 -59.81
N THR A 69 -0.63 35.90 -58.89
CA THR A 69 -0.39 35.99 -57.42
C THR A 69 -0.62 34.70 -56.66
N MET A 70 -1.05 33.63 -57.33
CA MET A 70 -1.19 32.31 -56.70
C MET A 70 0.19 31.79 -56.28
N PRO A 71 0.39 31.37 -55.01
CA PRO A 71 1.68 30.86 -54.56
C PRO A 71 1.95 29.48 -55.13
N ASP A 72 3.22 29.16 -55.43
CA ASP A 72 3.64 27.82 -55.85
C ASP A 72 3.21 26.73 -54.86
N ARG A 73 3.12 27.09 -53.57
CA ARG A 73 2.75 26.19 -52.48
C ARG A 73 1.83 26.88 -51.48
N LEU A 74 0.63 26.33 -51.29
CA LEU A 74 -0.28 26.71 -50.22
C LEU A 74 -0.25 25.65 -49.11
N THR A 75 -0.03 26.07 -47.87
CA THR A 75 -0.07 25.17 -46.71
C THR A 75 -1.17 25.58 -45.75
N GLN A 76 -1.95 24.62 -45.28
CA GLN A 76 -3.01 24.79 -44.30
C GLN A 76 -2.84 23.79 -43.14
N ARG A 77 -2.87 24.29 -41.91
CA ARG A 77 -2.78 23.48 -40.69
C ARG A 77 -4.14 23.41 -39.99
N LEU A 78 -4.80 22.26 -40.10
CA LEU A 78 -6.09 22.00 -39.45
C LEU A 78 -5.84 21.33 -38.10
N ALA A 79 -6.32 21.89 -37.00
CA ALA A 79 -6.16 21.25 -35.70
C ALA A 79 -7.06 20.02 -35.56
N THR A 80 -6.49 18.92 -35.08
CA THR A 80 -7.19 17.64 -34.88
C THR A 80 -7.69 17.47 -33.44
N THR A 81 -7.41 18.42 -32.55
CA THR A 81 -7.94 18.41 -31.18
C THR A 81 -8.40 19.78 -30.69
N ARG A 82 -9.25 19.77 -29.66
CA ARG A 82 -9.65 20.94 -28.87
C ARG A 82 -9.82 20.53 -27.41
N ASP A 83 -9.25 21.31 -26.50
CA ASP A 83 -9.45 21.10 -25.06
C ASP A 83 -10.92 21.40 -24.69
N GLY A 84 -11.54 20.45 -24.00
CA GLY A 84 -12.85 20.59 -23.39
C GLY A 84 -12.77 20.81 -21.87
N LEU A 85 -13.93 20.80 -21.23
CA LEU A 85 -14.01 20.86 -19.76
C LEU A 85 -13.65 19.51 -19.12
N ASN A 86 -13.21 19.54 -17.86
CA ASN A 86 -12.95 18.35 -17.05
C ASN A 86 -11.91 17.38 -17.65
N ALA A 87 -10.84 17.93 -18.24
CA ALA A 87 -9.75 17.17 -18.88
C ALA A 87 -10.23 16.27 -20.04
N THR A 88 -11.36 16.63 -20.65
CA THR A 88 -11.84 16.03 -21.89
C THR A 88 -11.16 16.71 -23.07
N VAL A 89 -10.81 15.95 -24.09
CA VAL A 89 -10.28 16.45 -25.36
C VAL A 89 -11.24 16.02 -26.45
N TYR A 90 -11.74 16.99 -27.21
CA TYR A 90 -12.45 16.72 -28.45
C TYR A 90 -11.42 16.42 -29.53
N SER A 91 -11.59 15.31 -30.23
CA SER A 91 -10.75 14.90 -31.35
C SER A 91 -11.53 15.03 -32.65
N TYR A 92 -10.83 15.38 -33.72
CA TYR A 92 -11.40 15.54 -35.05
C TYR A 92 -10.66 14.63 -36.03
N GLU A 93 -11.41 13.81 -36.76
CA GLU A 93 -10.88 13.02 -37.86
C GLU A 93 -11.13 13.77 -39.17
N ILE A 94 -10.07 14.05 -39.93
CA ILE A 94 -10.13 14.78 -41.19
C ILE A 94 -9.83 13.81 -42.33
N SER A 95 -10.75 13.66 -43.26
CA SER A 95 -10.69 12.69 -44.35
C SER A 95 -11.12 13.31 -45.68
N GLU A 96 -11.02 12.52 -46.76
CA GLU A 96 -11.50 12.89 -48.10
C GLU A 96 -10.94 14.22 -48.62
N ILE A 97 -9.66 14.49 -48.31
CA ILE A 97 -9.02 15.76 -48.65
C ILE A 97 -8.74 15.77 -50.17
N THR A 98 -9.30 16.76 -50.86
CA THR A 98 -9.07 17.00 -52.28
C THR A 98 -8.65 18.45 -52.50
N ALA A 99 -7.86 18.67 -53.56
CA ALA A 99 -7.50 20.01 -54.02
C ALA A 99 -7.59 20.07 -55.54
N ASP A 100 -8.13 21.19 -56.02
CA ASP A 100 -8.42 21.45 -57.42
C ASP A 100 -8.05 22.90 -57.74
N ALA A 101 -7.45 23.15 -58.90
CA ALA A 101 -7.21 24.51 -59.41
C ALA A 101 -7.90 24.65 -60.76
N ASP A 102 -8.78 25.65 -60.87
CA ASP A 102 -9.59 25.94 -62.06
C ASP A 102 -10.28 24.70 -62.69
N GLY A 103 -10.76 23.76 -61.87
CA GLY A 103 -11.44 22.53 -62.30
C GLY A 103 -10.52 21.34 -62.60
N SER A 104 -9.20 21.47 -62.37
CA SER A 104 -8.21 20.41 -62.54
C SER A 104 -7.52 20.02 -61.23
N GLN A 105 -7.42 18.71 -60.97
CA GLN A 105 -6.73 18.20 -59.77
C GLN A 105 -5.26 18.61 -59.73
N VAL A 106 -4.85 19.15 -58.58
CA VAL A 106 -3.46 19.56 -58.30
C VAL A 106 -2.77 18.63 -57.31
N GLY A 107 -1.45 18.72 -57.22
CA GLY A 107 -0.66 17.91 -56.30
C GLY A 107 -1.03 18.21 -54.84
N LEU A 108 -1.41 17.20 -54.09
CA LEU A 108 -1.79 17.32 -52.68
C LEU A 108 -0.93 16.38 -51.83
N THR A 109 -0.32 16.92 -50.77
CA THR A 109 0.33 16.13 -49.72
C THR A 109 -0.34 16.43 -48.39
N SER A 110 -0.71 15.40 -47.66
CA SER A 110 -1.34 15.51 -46.34
C SER A 110 -0.50 14.75 -45.32
N THR A 111 -0.08 15.43 -44.25
CA THR A 111 0.79 14.86 -43.20
C THR A 111 0.27 15.22 -41.82
N THR A 112 0.55 14.39 -40.83
CA THR A 112 0.22 14.66 -39.43
C THR A 112 1.43 15.24 -38.71
N ASP A 113 1.25 16.39 -38.05
CA ASP A 113 2.28 17.09 -37.27
C ASP A 113 1.72 17.43 -35.88
N GLY A 114 1.97 16.56 -34.90
CA GLY A 114 1.40 16.67 -33.56
C GLY A 114 -0.13 16.63 -33.60
N ASP A 115 -0.77 17.68 -33.04
CA ASP A 115 -2.23 17.85 -32.99
C ASP A 115 -2.79 18.56 -34.25
N TYR A 116 -2.10 18.47 -35.39
CA TYR A 116 -2.49 19.09 -36.64
C TYR A 116 -2.44 18.12 -37.82
N GLN A 117 -3.44 18.21 -38.69
CA GLN A 117 -3.38 17.72 -40.06
C GLN A 117 -2.88 18.87 -40.96
N VAL A 118 -1.73 18.67 -41.59
CA VAL A 118 -1.09 19.67 -42.44
C VAL A 118 -1.32 19.29 -43.90
N ILE A 119 -2.11 20.11 -44.59
CA ILE A 119 -2.40 20.01 -46.00
C ILE A 119 -1.43 20.91 -46.74
N THR A 120 -0.75 20.39 -47.76
CA THR A 120 0.13 21.15 -48.65
C THR A 120 -0.30 20.91 -50.09
N VAL A 121 -0.71 21.98 -50.75
CA VAL A 121 -1.10 21.99 -52.16
C VAL A 121 0.06 22.54 -52.98
N ASP A 122 0.46 21.80 -54.01
CA ASP A 122 1.45 22.21 -55.02
C ASP A 122 0.71 22.82 -56.21
N ALA A 123 0.71 24.14 -56.28
CA ALA A 123 0.05 24.93 -57.32
C ALA A 123 1.05 25.50 -58.35
N SER A 124 2.31 25.05 -58.34
CA SER A 124 3.36 25.53 -59.25
C SER A 124 3.07 25.34 -60.75
N ARG A 125 2.09 24.50 -61.09
CA ARG A 125 1.63 24.23 -62.46
C ARG A 125 0.22 24.75 -62.75
N ALA A 126 -0.42 25.41 -61.80
CA ALA A 126 -1.71 26.05 -62.00
C ALA A 126 -1.51 27.38 -62.70
N GLU A 127 -2.26 27.64 -63.78
CA GLU A 127 -2.16 28.87 -64.56
C GLU A 127 -3.33 29.84 -64.34
N GLY A 128 -4.41 29.41 -63.68
CA GLY A 128 -5.54 30.27 -63.40
C GLY A 128 -5.51 30.87 -62.00
N THR A 129 -6.69 31.15 -61.48
CA THR A 129 -6.87 32.08 -60.35
C THR A 129 -7.70 31.51 -59.22
N SER A 130 -8.35 30.35 -59.41
CA SER A 130 -9.10 29.69 -58.36
C SER A 130 -8.38 28.43 -57.86
N LEU A 131 -8.43 28.21 -56.55
CA LEU A 131 -7.97 26.99 -55.91
C LEU A 131 -9.03 26.56 -54.91
N THR A 132 -9.51 25.32 -55.03
CA THR A 132 -10.54 24.76 -54.16
C THR A 132 -9.94 23.61 -53.34
N ILE A 133 -10.03 23.71 -52.02
CA ILE A 133 -9.70 22.64 -51.07
C ILE A 133 -11.01 22.11 -50.48
N SER A 134 -11.19 20.80 -50.48
CA SER A 134 -12.35 20.18 -49.81
C SER A 134 -11.90 19.08 -48.86
N TYR A 135 -12.57 18.94 -47.73
CA TYR A 135 -12.32 17.90 -46.74
C TYR A 135 -13.57 17.60 -45.90
N SER A 136 -13.62 16.40 -45.33
CA SER A 136 -14.67 15.95 -44.41
C SER A 136 -14.13 15.89 -42.99
N VAL A 137 -14.92 16.36 -42.02
CA VAL A 137 -14.57 16.43 -40.59
C VAL A 137 -15.58 15.64 -39.79
N ARG A 138 -15.09 14.65 -39.06
CA ARG A 138 -15.86 13.94 -38.04
C ARG A 138 -15.45 14.40 -36.64
N GLY A 139 -16.42 14.56 -35.75
CA GLY A 139 -16.26 15.01 -34.38
C GLY A 139 -16.61 16.49 -34.16
N ALA A 140 -17.03 17.19 -35.21
CA ALA A 140 -17.40 18.60 -35.16
C ALA A 140 -18.83 18.83 -34.60
N ALA A 141 -19.69 17.80 -34.60
CA ALA A 141 -21.06 17.86 -34.08
C ALA A 141 -21.10 17.40 -32.61
N LEU A 142 -21.17 18.37 -31.71
CA LEU A 142 -21.13 18.17 -30.25
C LEU A 142 -22.53 17.96 -29.66
N ALA A 143 -22.65 17.02 -28.74
CA ALA A 143 -23.91 16.78 -28.03
C ALA A 143 -24.21 17.92 -27.05
N GLY A 144 -25.38 18.54 -27.19
CA GLY A 144 -25.89 19.51 -26.22
C GLY A 144 -26.40 18.84 -24.94
N ALA A 145 -26.54 19.64 -23.88
CA ALA A 145 -27.10 19.17 -22.62
C ALA A 145 -28.61 18.92 -22.78
N GLU A 146 -29.09 17.78 -22.28
CA GLU A 146 -30.52 17.54 -22.13
C GLU A 146 -31.09 18.45 -21.04
N VAL A 147 -32.02 19.31 -21.42
CA VAL A 147 -32.75 20.17 -20.49
C VAL A 147 -34.19 19.71 -20.49
N LYS A 148 -34.72 19.42 -19.30
CA LYS A 148 -36.12 19.01 -19.13
C LYS A 148 -37.03 20.07 -19.75
N ASP A 149 -37.97 19.63 -20.59
CA ASP A 149 -38.94 20.48 -21.30
C ASP A 149 -38.34 21.39 -22.41
N ALA A 150 -37.11 21.12 -22.87
CA ALA A 150 -36.51 21.76 -24.04
C ALA A 150 -36.06 20.71 -25.07
N GLU A 151 -36.00 21.11 -26.34
CA GLU A 151 -35.46 20.26 -27.40
C GLU A 151 -33.94 20.10 -27.24
N THR A 152 -33.45 18.87 -27.36
CA THR A 152 -32.00 18.58 -27.35
C THR A 152 -31.37 19.11 -28.63
N LEU A 153 -30.31 19.91 -28.48
CA LEU A 153 -29.60 20.51 -29.60
C LEU A 153 -28.24 19.83 -29.80
N THR A 154 -27.84 19.67 -31.06
CA THR A 154 -26.47 19.37 -31.49
C THR A 154 -25.78 20.68 -31.86
N THR A 155 -24.57 20.91 -31.34
CA THR A 155 -23.76 22.09 -31.64
C THR A 155 -22.65 21.71 -32.61
N VAL A 156 -22.77 22.12 -33.87
CA VAL A 156 -21.70 21.97 -34.87
C VAL A 156 -20.72 23.13 -34.68
N GLN A 157 -19.48 22.81 -34.33
CA GLN A 157 -18.45 23.81 -34.04
C GLN A 157 -17.15 23.46 -34.77
N TRP A 158 -16.78 24.29 -35.75
CA TRP A 158 -15.58 24.09 -36.55
C TRP A 158 -14.89 25.40 -36.92
N ARG A 159 -13.55 25.34 -36.99
CA ARG A 159 -12.69 26.41 -37.47
C ARG A 159 -12.64 26.35 -39.00
N MET A 160 -13.65 26.93 -39.63
CA MET A 160 -13.84 27.00 -41.09
C MET A 160 -12.65 27.60 -41.84
N VAL A 161 -11.90 28.49 -41.20
CA VAL A 161 -10.59 28.96 -41.69
C VAL A 161 -9.60 28.82 -40.55
N GLN A 162 -8.46 28.17 -40.79
CA GLN A 162 -7.38 28.05 -39.80
C GLN A 162 -6.04 27.72 -40.44
N GLY A 163 -4.96 28.22 -39.84
CA GLY A 163 -3.60 27.73 -40.10
C GLY A 163 -3.09 27.90 -41.54
N LEU A 164 -3.65 28.85 -42.30
CA LEU A 164 -3.23 29.15 -43.67
C LEU A 164 -1.85 29.83 -43.70
N SER A 165 -1.04 29.48 -44.71
CA SER A 165 0.28 30.09 -44.95
C SER A 165 0.20 31.49 -45.57
N VAL A 166 -0.93 31.84 -46.17
CA VAL A 166 -1.21 33.12 -46.83
C VAL A 166 -2.29 33.90 -46.08
N GLY A 167 -2.32 35.22 -46.29
CA GLY A 167 -3.46 36.04 -45.88
C GLY A 167 -4.62 35.93 -46.88
N VAL A 168 -5.79 36.40 -46.48
CA VAL A 168 -7.00 36.52 -47.30
C VAL A 168 -7.58 37.92 -47.17
N GLY A 169 -7.98 38.55 -48.28
CA GLY A 169 -8.55 39.90 -48.32
C GLY A 169 -9.99 39.99 -47.81
N GLU A 170 -10.85 39.07 -48.22
CA GLU A 170 -12.23 38.96 -47.76
C GLU A 170 -12.61 37.48 -47.58
N VAL A 171 -13.37 37.17 -46.53
CA VAL A 171 -13.89 35.83 -46.29
C VAL A 171 -15.40 35.86 -46.28
N SER A 172 -16.03 35.08 -47.14
CA SER A 172 -17.47 34.85 -47.16
C SER A 172 -17.76 33.38 -47.05
N GLY A 173 -18.98 33.02 -46.66
CA GLY A 173 -19.34 31.63 -46.63
C GLY A 173 -20.78 31.36 -46.25
N GLN A 174 -21.19 30.12 -46.46
CA GLN A 174 -22.53 29.64 -46.14
C GLN A 174 -22.46 28.30 -45.43
N PHE A 175 -23.47 28.03 -44.60
CA PHE A 175 -23.62 26.77 -43.89
C PHE A 175 -24.97 26.13 -44.17
N THR A 176 -24.98 24.88 -44.61
CA THR A 176 -26.21 24.14 -44.91
C THR A 176 -26.27 22.82 -44.15
N VAL A 177 -27.48 22.29 -44.00
CA VAL A 177 -27.73 20.98 -43.40
C VAL A 177 -28.29 20.06 -44.48
N ASP A 178 -27.58 18.97 -44.74
CA ASP A 178 -28.02 17.89 -45.63
C ASP A 178 -28.60 16.75 -44.76
N SER A 179 -29.90 16.86 -44.46
CA SER A 179 -30.62 15.91 -43.63
C SER A 179 -32.00 15.63 -44.19
N GLU A 180 -32.45 14.37 -44.06
CA GLU A 180 -33.82 13.97 -44.41
C GLU A 180 -34.87 14.67 -43.53
N THR A 181 -34.47 15.16 -42.36
CA THR A 181 -35.35 15.87 -41.42
C THR A 181 -35.14 17.38 -41.56
N PRO A 182 -36.15 18.14 -42.03
CA PRO A 182 -36.08 19.59 -42.06
C PRO A 182 -35.99 20.15 -40.63
N ALA A 183 -35.01 21.00 -40.34
CA ALA A 183 -34.91 21.69 -39.07
C ALA A 183 -34.43 23.12 -39.24
N ALA A 184 -35.01 24.03 -38.45
CA ALA A 184 -34.55 25.40 -38.33
C ALA A 184 -33.31 25.46 -37.43
N ILE A 185 -32.38 26.35 -37.79
CA ILE A 185 -31.20 26.63 -36.97
C ILE A 185 -31.65 27.39 -35.73
N ALA A 186 -31.27 26.89 -34.55
CA ALA A 186 -31.66 27.48 -33.27
C ALA A 186 -30.77 28.67 -32.88
N ASP A 187 -29.48 28.63 -33.24
CA ASP A 187 -28.50 29.66 -32.89
C ASP A 187 -27.30 29.58 -33.84
N VAL A 188 -26.71 30.73 -34.15
CA VAL A 188 -25.49 30.83 -34.98
C VAL A 188 -24.53 31.86 -34.40
N GLY A 189 -23.26 31.45 -34.26
CA GLY A 189 -22.16 32.30 -33.87
C GLY A 189 -21.02 32.20 -34.88
N CYS A 190 -20.47 33.34 -35.29
CA CYS A 190 -19.25 33.42 -36.10
C CYS A 190 -18.24 34.30 -35.36
N GLN A 191 -17.02 33.79 -35.21
CA GLN A 191 -15.92 34.52 -34.62
C GLN A 191 -14.67 34.42 -35.50
N ALA A 192 -13.96 35.53 -35.69
CA ALA A 192 -12.75 35.59 -36.50
C ALA A 192 -11.66 36.45 -35.85
N GLY A 193 -10.40 36.15 -36.17
CA GLY A 193 -9.22 36.92 -35.72
C GLY A 193 -8.03 36.05 -35.36
N ALA A 194 -7.14 36.57 -34.51
CA ALA A 194 -6.02 35.79 -33.99
C ALA A 194 -6.52 34.64 -33.09
N PRO A 195 -5.90 33.45 -33.09
CA PRO A 195 -6.39 32.28 -32.34
C PRO A 195 -6.67 32.51 -30.84
N ALA A 196 -5.96 33.45 -30.20
CA ALA A 196 -6.12 33.79 -28.79
C ALA A 196 -7.00 35.02 -28.52
N ALA A 197 -7.50 35.69 -29.56
CA ALA A 197 -8.25 36.95 -29.47
C ALA A 197 -9.28 37.04 -30.60
N LEU A 198 -10.26 36.12 -30.60
CA LEU A 198 -11.34 36.11 -31.57
C LEU A 198 -12.36 37.21 -31.29
N THR A 199 -12.89 37.81 -32.36
CA THR A 199 -13.96 38.82 -32.35
C THR A 199 -15.13 38.36 -33.21
N ARG A 200 -16.32 38.94 -33.08
CA ARG A 200 -17.44 38.56 -33.95
C ARG A 200 -17.12 38.90 -35.41
N CYS A 201 -17.54 38.03 -36.34
CA CYS A 201 -17.43 38.31 -37.78
C CYS A 201 -18.21 39.58 -38.16
N SER A 202 -17.83 40.22 -39.28
CA SER A 202 -18.44 41.47 -39.76
C SER A 202 -19.96 41.36 -39.92
N THR A 203 -20.43 40.29 -40.57
CA THR A 203 -21.86 40.00 -40.66
C THR A 203 -22.13 38.50 -40.54
N VAL A 204 -23.27 38.18 -39.94
CA VAL A 204 -23.87 36.84 -39.96
C VAL A 204 -25.37 37.06 -40.14
N GLN A 205 -25.94 36.45 -41.17
CA GLN A 205 -27.36 36.55 -41.51
C GLN A 205 -27.90 35.16 -41.82
N GLY A 206 -29.16 34.88 -41.52
CA GLY A 206 -29.80 33.58 -41.78
C GLY A 206 -30.46 33.00 -40.53
N GLY A 207 -31.01 31.79 -40.64
CA GLY A 207 -31.84 31.19 -39.59
C GLY A 207 -33.27 31.74 -39.55
N THR A 208 -33.76 32.29 -40.66
CA THR A 208 -35.14 32.78 -40.83
C THR A 208 -35.91 31.90 -41.81
N PHE A 209 -37.24 32.02 -41.87
CA PHE A 209 -38.04 31.22 -42.81
C PHE A 209 -37.67 31.48 -44.29
N GLU A 210 -37.31 32.72 -44.64
CA GLU A 210 -36.94 33.10 -46.01
C GLU A 210 -35.48 32.80 -46.35
N ASN A 211 -34.58 32.87 -45.35
CA ASN A 211 -33.16 32.50 -45.46
C ASN A 211 -32.82 31.48 -44.34
N PRO A 212 -33.07 30.18 -44.56
CA PRO A 212 -32.92 29.15 -43.53
C PRO A 212 -31.45 28.89 -43.18
N TRP A 213 -30.54 29.14 -44.11
CA TRP A 213 -29.12 28.85 -43.99
C TRP A 213 -28.31 30.10 -43.61
N PRO A 214 -27.33 30.01 -42.70
CA PRO A 214 -26.52 31.15 -42.31
C PRO A 214 -25.49 31.46 -43.39
N VAL A 215 -25.41 32.72 -43.77
CA VAL A 215 -24.36 33.31 -44.59
C VAL A 215 -23.57 34.27 -43.70
N PHE A 216 -22.25 34.21 -43.79
CA PHE A 216 -21.35 35.07 -43.00
C PHE A 216 -20.34 35.77 -43.88
N THR A 217 -19.92 36.96 -43.46
CA THR A 217 -18.80 37.67 -44.07
C THR A 217 -17.87 38.24 -43.01
N ASN A 218 -16.59 38.29 -43.36
CA ASN A 218 -15.54 38.88 -42.56
C ASN A 218 -14.54 39.59 -43.47
N GLY A 219 -13.93 40.66 -42.97
CA GLY A 219 -12.84 41.35 -43.68
C GLY A 219 -11.55 40.51 -43.71
N ALA A 220 -10.45 41.19 -44.01
CA ALA A 220 -9.15 40.55 -44.18
C ALA A 220 -8.73 39.70 -42.97
N LEU A 221 -8.21 38.50 -43.25
CA LEU A 221 -7.58 37.62 -42.29
C LEU A 221 -6.11 37.43 -42.65
N GLY A 222 -5.21 37.68 -41.71
CA GLY A 222 -3.79 37.42 -41.89
C GLY A 222 -3.46 35.92 -41.89
N ALA A 223 -2.25 35.57 -42.35
CA ALA A 223 -1.75 34.20 -42.29
C ALA A 223 -1.85 33.63 -40.87
N GLY A 224 -2.34 32.40 -40.75
CA GLY A 224 -2.55 31.71 -39.47
C GLY A 224 -3.70 32.22 -38.60
N GLN A 225 -4.44 33.27 -39.02
CA GLN A 225 -5.68 33.66 -38.33
C GLN A 225 -6.80 32.64 -38.56
N VAL A 226 -7.83 32.73 -37.73
CA VAL A 226 -8.89 31.71 -37.63
C VAL A 226 -10.26 32.36 -37.79
N LEU A 227 -11.17 31.66 -38.46
CA LEU A 227 -12.61 31.91 -38.45
C LEU A 227 -13.32 30.64 -37.96
N GLU A 228 -14.01 30.73 -36.83
CA GLU A 228 -14.78 29.67 -36.21
C GLU A 228 -16.29 29.93 -36.37
N LEU A 229 -17.00 28.91 -36.85
CA LEU A 229 -18.45 28.90 -36.93
C LEU A 229 -19.00 27.93 -35.88
N THR A 230 -20.04 28.37 -35.17
CA THR A 230 -20.80 27.57 -34.20
C THR A 230 -22.27 27.63 -34.58
N VAL A 231 -22.88 26.49 -34.87
CA VAL A 231 -24.29 26.39 -35.29
C VAL A 231 -25.01 25.39 -34.37
N LYS A 232 -26.14 25.77 -33.79
CA LYS A 232 -26.98 24.87 -32.99
C LYS A 232 -28.20 24.42 -33.78
N ILE A 233 -28.38 23.11 -33.87
CA ILE A 233 -29.41 22.45 -34.69
C ILE A 233 -30.08 21.40 -33.80
N PRO A 234 -31.39 21.15 -33.92
CA PRO A 234 -32.04 20.02 -33.26
C PRO A 234 -31.32 18.69 -33.48
N SER A 235 -31.16 17.90 -32.42
CA SER A 235 -30.48 16.60 -32.49
C SER A 235 -31.25 15.55 -33.29
N THR A 236 -32.51 15.84 -33.61
CA THR A 236 -33.38 15.07 -34.50
C THR A 236 -33.00 15.21 -35.98
N ALA A 237 -32.40 16.35 -36.36
CA ALA A 237 -31.96 16.60 -37.73
C ALA A 237 -30.48 16.31 -37.95
N VAL A 238 -29.64 16.57 -36.94
CA VAL A 238 -28.20 16.27 -36.97
C VAL A 238 -27.81 15.53 -35.70
N ALA A 239 -27.41 14.27 -35.82
CA ALA A 239 -26.90 13.49 -34.71
C ALA A 239 -25.51 14.01 -34.27
N PRO A 240 -25.18 13.97 -32.97
CA PRO A 240 -23.83 14.29 -32.52
C PRO A 240 -22.86 13.17 -32.90
N ASP A 241 -21.69 13.54 -33.43
CA ASP A 241 -20.63 12.63 -33.87
C ASP A 241 -19.32 12.79 -33.07
N GLN A 242 -19.36 13.57 -31.99
CA GLN A 242 -18.21 13.93 -31.15
C GLN A 242 -17.32 12.74 -30.77
N LEU A 243 -16.01 12.90 -30.97
CA LEU A 243 -14.99 11.96 -30.51
C LEU A 243 -14.34 12.51 -29.25
N LEU A 244 -14.64 11.89 -28.10
CA LEU A 244 -14.15 12.32 -26.79
C LEU A 244 -13.05 11.40 -26.31
N THR A 245 -11.86 11.95 -26.08
CA THR A 245 -10.81 11.26 -25.32
C THR A 245 -10.66 11.93 -23.97
N GLN A 246 -10.60 11.13 -22.90
CA GLN A 246 -10.49 11.64 -21.54
C GLN A 246 -9.05 11.47 -21.06
N ARG A 247 -8.38 12.58 -20.70
CA ARG A 247 -7.03 12.52 -20.15
C ARG A 247 -7.06 11.87 -18.76
N TRP A 248 -6.07 11.04 -18.48
CA TRP A 248 -5.89 10.51 -17.12
C TRP A 248 -5.53 11.65 -16.16
N SER A 249 -6.15 11.67 -14.99
CA SER A 249 -5.81 12.59 -13.91
C SER A 249 -6.02 11.94 -12.55
N LEU A 250 -5.22 12.38 -11.57
CA LEU A 250 -5.33 11.88 -10.20
C LEU A 250 -6.71 12.25 -9.59
N ASP A 251 -7.21 13.45 -9.86
CA ASP A 251 -8.52 13.91 -9.38
C ASP A 251 -9.66 13.01 -9.87
N ARG A 252 -9.57 12.53 -11.12
CA ARG A 252 -10.54 11.59 -11.68
C ARG A 252 -10.45 10.22 -11.01
N ALA A 253 -9.24 9.71 -10.78
CA ALA A 253 -9.04 8.43 -10.11
C ALA A 253 -9.63 8.42 -8.68
N PHE A 254 -9.61 9.56 -7.98
CA PHE A 254 -10.14 9.72 -6.62
C PHE A 254 -11.45 10.50 -6.56
N THR A 255 -12.29 10.37 -7.59
CA THR A 255 -13.58 11.09 -7.67
C THR A 255 -14.48 10.76 -6.46
N ALA A 256 -14.84 11.78 -5.69
CA ALA A 256 -15.72 11.67 -4.52
C ALA A 256 -17.21 11.90 -4.87
N ARG A 257 -17.75 11.09 -5.78
CA ARG A 257 -19.18 11.09 -6.13
C ARG A 257 -19.95 10.07 -5.25
N PRO A 258 -21.28 10.20 -5.09
CA PRO A 258 -22.05 9.36 -4.17
C PRO A 258 -21.86 7.86 -4.38
N LEU A 259 -21.82 7.40 -5.63
CA LEU A 259 -21.61 5.97 -5.94
C LEU A 259 -20.24 5.48 -5.45
N GLN A 260 -19.16 6.20 -5.77
CA GLN A 260 -17.80 5.86 -5.38
C GLN A 260 -17.66 5.83 -3.86
N LEU A 261 -18.27 6.80 -3.16
CA LEU A 261 -18.28 6.88 -1.71
C LEU A 261 -19.07 5.71 -1.09
N VAL A 262 -20.26 5.41 -1.59
CA VAL A 262 -21.10 4.31 -1.09
C VAL A 262 -20.42 2.96 -1.29
N VAL A 263 -19.81 2.72 -2.46
CA VAL A 263 -19.09 1.47 -2.74
C VAL A 263 -17.86 1.33 -1.85
N SER A 264 -17.07 2.39 -1.69
CA SER A 264 -15.87 2.37 -0.85
C SER A 264 -16.22 2.18 0.64
N LEU A 265 -17.18 2.95 1.14
CA LEU A 265 -17.66 2.82 2.51
C LEU A 265 -18.33 1.46 2.76
N GLY A 266 -19.11 0.98 1.79
CA GLY A 266 -19.72 -0.35 1.83
C GLY A 266 -18.66 -1.44 1.95
N ALA A 267 -17.58 -1.37 1.17
CA ALA A 267 -16.46 -2.31 1.26
C ALA A 267 -15.77 -2.26 2.64
N LEU A 268 -15.58 -1.07 3.21
CA LEU A 268 -15.03 -0.92 4.57
C LEU A 268 -15.94 -1.51 5.64
N VAL A 269 -17.24 -1.22 5.59
CA VAL A 269 -18.22 -1.70 6.58
C VAL A 269 -18.35 -3.22 6.48
N LEU A 270 -18.48 -3.76 5.27
CA LEU A 270 -18.56 -5.20 5.06
C LEU A 270 -17.27 -5.90 5.46
N GLY A 271 -16.11 -5.37 5.05
CA GLY A 271 -14.80 -5.89 5.44
C GLY A 271 -14.61 -5.87 6.96
N GLY A 272 -14.93 -4.76 7.62
CA GLY A 272 -14.88 -4.63 9.07
C GLY A 272 -15.83 -5.59 9.79
N ALA A 273 -17.06 -5.76 9.29
CA ALA A 273 -18.02 -6.71 9.85
C ALA A 273 -17.56 -8.17 9.69
N LEU A 274 -16.97 -8.52 8.54
CA LEU A 274 -16.37 -9.83 8.29
C LEU A 274 -15.19 -10.08 9.24
N LEU A 275 -14.26 -9.13 9.36
CA LEU A 275 -13.13 -9.23 10.29
C LEU A 275 -13.59 -9.38 11.75
N TRP A 276 -14.59 -8.60 12.15
CA TRP A 276 -15.17 -8.69 13.48
C TRP A 276 -15.84 -10.05 13.73
N GLY A 277 -16.61 -10.55 12.76
CA GLY A 277 -17.24 -11.87 12.82
C GLY A 277 -16.21 -13.00 12.88
N LEU A 278 -15.15 -12.89 12.09
CA LEU A 278 -14.02 -13.82 12.05
C LEU A 278 -13.32 -13.87 13.40
N HIS A 279 -12.94 -12.71 13.94
CA HIS A 279 -12.31 -12.62 15.26
C HIS A 279 -13.23 -13.19 16.35
N ARG A 280 -14.53 -12.89 16.33
CA ARG A 280 -15.47 -13.43 17.33
C ARG A 280 -15.64 -14.94 17.26
N ARG A 281 -15.65 -15.54 16.07
CA ARG A 281 -15.90 -16.98 15.89
C ARG A 281 -14.65 -17.82 16.06
N LEU A 282 -13.51 -17.33 15.58
CA LEU A 282 -12.29 -18.12 15.45
C LEU A 282 -11.18 -17.67 16.41
N GLY A 283 -11.13 -16.39 16.77
CA GLY A 283 -10.03 -15.84 17.59
C GLY A 283 -10.36 -15.59 19.07
N ARG A 284 -11.61 -15.77 19.51
CA ARG A 284 -11.95 -15.62 20.94
C ARG A 284 -11.83 -16.93 21.69
N ASP A 285 -11.10 -16.90 22.79
CA ASP A 285 -11.07 -17.94 23.81
C ASP A 285 -12.47 -18.40 24.22
N HIS A 286 -12.59 -19.66 24.61
CA HIS A 286 -13.86 -20.19 25.10
C HIS A 286 -14.35 -19.43 26.34
N ALA A 287 -15.64 -19.09 26.37
CA ALA A 287 -16.22 -18.36 27.49
C ALA A 287 -16.31 -19.25 28.74
N ASN A 288 -15.52 -18.93 29.76
CA ASN A 288 -15.60 -19.58 31.07
C ASN A 288 -16.74 -18.98 31.93
N THR A 289 -17.98 -19.35 31.61
CA THR A 289 -19.20 -18.83 32.26
C THR A 289 -19.34 -19.23 33.72
N SER A 290 -18.78 -20.38 34.12
CA SER A 290 -18.83 -20.86 35.51
C SER A 290 -17.81 -20.20 36.43
N LYS A 291 -16.91 -19.37 35.87
CA LYS A 291 -15.72 -18.83 36.55
C LYS A 291 -14.83 -19.88 37.23
N ALA A 292 -14.94 -21.15 36.84
CA ALA A 292 -14.11 -22.21 37.38
C ALA A 292 -12.62 -21.92 37.12
N THR A 293 -11.76 -22.32 38.03
CA THR A 293 -10.30 -22.21 37.93
C THR A 293 -9.70 -23.59 38.17
N SER A 294 -8.62 -23.94 37.47
CA SER A 294 -7.86 -25.12 37.88
C SER A 294 -7.03 -24.75 39.11
N VAL A 295 -6.79 -25.75 39.98
CA VAL A 295 -5.89 -25.58 41.11
C VAL A 295 -4.52 -26.03 40.62
N VAL A 296 -3.69 -25.08 40.19
CA VAL A 296 -2.36 -25.39 39.64
C VAL A 296 -1.41 -25.84 40.75
N ALA A 297 -1.41 -25.13 41.87
CA ALA A 297 -0.64 -25.47 43.04
C ALA A 297 -1.43 -25.19 44.33
N ARG A 298 -0.98 -25.79 45.43
CA ARG A 298 -1.58 -25.61 46.76
C ARG A 298 -0.51 -25.49 47.82
N TRP A 299 -0.76 -24.56 48.76
CA TRP A 299 -0.02 -24.44 50.02
C TRP A 299 -0.73 -25.26 51.10
N LYS A 300 -0.31 -26.51 51.31
CA LYS A 300 -0.93 -27.43 52.28
C LYS A 300 -0.41 -27.14 53.70
N PRO A 301 -1.28 -26.89 54.70
CA PRO A 301 -0.84 -26.70 56.07
C PRO A 301 -0.29 -28.02 56.64
N VAL A 302 0.89 -27.97 57.25
CA VAL A 302 1.55 -29.12 57.89
C VAL A 302 1.67 -28.97 59.41
N ALA A 303 1.72 -27.73 59.90
CA ALA A 303 1.65 -27.38 61.32
C ALA A 303 1.15 -25.93 61.50
N ALA A 304 1.01 -25.46 62.74
CA ALA A 304 0.60 -24.08 63.02
C ALA A 304 1.59 -23.07 62.38
N GLY A 305 1.09 -22.27 61.43
CA GLY A 305 1.91 -21.30 60.69
C GLY A 305 2.91 -21.94 59.71
N LYS A 306 2.82 -23.25 59.43
CA LYS A 306 3.73 -23.95 58.52
C LYS A 306 3.00 -24.63 57.36
N VAL A 307 3.54 -24.48 56.15
CA VAL A 307 2.96 -24.97 54.90
C VAL A 307 3.97 -25.76 54.07
N ARG A 308 3.45 -26.60 53.17
CA ARG A 308 4.17 -27.30 52.12
C ARG A 308 3.60 -26.91 50.75
N PHE A 309 4.47 -26.65 49.78
CA PHE A 309 4.06 -26.40 48.41
C PHE A 309 3.84 -27.74 47.69
N SER A 310 2.74 -27.86 46.95
CA SER A 310 2.51 -29.02 46.08
C SER A 310 1.82 -28.60 44.80
N LEU A 311 2.35 -29.06 43.66
CA LEU A 311 1.70 -28.97 42.37
C LEU A 311 0.51 -29.95 42.35
N GLU A 312 -0.64 -29.48 41.90
CA GLU A 312 -1.89 -30.25 41.83
C GLU A 312 -2.35 -30.48 40.39
N ASP A 313 -1.78 -29.74 39.44
CA ASP A 313 -2.02 -29.83 38.00
C ASP A 313 -0.65 -29.95 37.31
N ASP A 314 -0.56 -30.74 36.24
CA ASP A 314 0.68 -30.96 35.50
C ASP A 314 0.96 -29.76 34.56
N VAL A 315 1.38 -28.65 35.16
CA VAL A 315 1.77 -27.43 34.46
C VAL A 315 3.23 -27.18 34.74
N ARG A 316 4.08 -27.30 33.72
CA ARG A 316 5.52 -27.09 33.86
C ARG A 316 5.89 -25.62 33.64
N PRO A 317 6.98 -25.11 34.25
CA PRO A 317 7.35 -23.70 34.15
C PRO A 317 7.53 -23.20 32.72
N GLY A 318 8.12 -23.99 31.82
CA GLY A 318 8.29 -23.60 30.42
C GLY A 318 6.99 -23.51 29.62
N GLU A 319 5.91 -24.15 30.06
CA GLU A 319 4.62 -24.10 29.38
C GLU A 319 3.81 -22.85 29.74
N ILE A 320 4.21 -22.15 30.81
CA ILE A 320 3.47 -21.02 31.40
C ILE A 320 3.40 -19.84 30.43
N GLY A 321 4.51 -19.43 29.82
CA GLY A 321 4.50 -18.36 28.81
C GLY A 321 3.54 -18.74 27.67
N THR A 322 3.70 -19.92 27.10
CA THR A 322 2.88 -20.37 25.96
C THR A 322 1.39 -20.49 26.26
N ILE A 323 0.99 -20.80 27.49
CA ILE A 323 -0.44 -20.75 27.82
C ILE A 323 -0.93 -19.32 28.11
N VAL A 324 -0.11 -18.46 28.69
CA VAL A 324 -0.50 -17.09 29.10
C VAL A 324 -0.42 -16.09 27.94
N ASP A 325 0.66 -16.05 27.19
CA ASP A 325 0.93 -15.11 26.09
C ASP A 325 1.03 -15.75 24.71
N GLU A 326 0.91 -17.08 24.63
CA GLU A 326 0.90 -17.87 23.40
C GLU A 326 2.23 -17.88 22.63
N HIS A 327 3.33 -17.48 23.27
CA HIS A 327 4.69 -17.50 22.75
C HIS A 327 5.59 -18.38 23.63
N VAL A 328 6.74 -18.75 23.09
CA VAL A 328 7.79 -19.44 23.84
C VAL A 328 8.95 -18.46 23.92
N ASP A 329 9.14 -17.87 25.10
CA ASP A 329 10.16 -16.86 25.33
C ASP A 329 11.43 -17.48 25.96
N PRO A 330 12.57 -16.77 25.92
CA PRO A 330 13.80 -17.24 26.56
C PRO A 330 13.66 -17.48 28.06
N VAL A 331 12.79 -16.71 28.72
CA VAL A 331 12.49 -16.87 30.15
C VAL A 331 11.82 -18.20 30.45
N ASP A 332 10.93 -18.67 29.57
CA ASP A 332 10.22 -19.95 29.73
C ASP A 332 11.19 -21.13 29.66
N LEU A 333 12.09 -21.12 28.66
CA LEU A 333 13.12 -22.16 28.54
C LEU A 333 14.09 -22.12 29.73
N THR A 334 14.46 -20.93 30.20
CA THR A 334 15.32 -20.79 31.40
C THR A 334 14.63 -21.33 32.65
N ALA A 335 13.33 -21.10 32.79
CA ALA A 335 12.53 -21.68 33.87
C ALA A 335 12.49 -23.21 33.79
N SER A 336 12.38 -23.80 32.59
CA SER A 336 12.52 -25.26 32.41
C SER A 336 13.89 -25.78 32.79
N VAL A 337 14.98 -25.06 32.50
CA VAL A 337 16.34 -25.45 32.93
C VAL A 337 16.44 -25.49 34.46
N LEU A 338 15.92 -24.46 35.14
CA LEU A 338 15.87 -24.46 36.60
C LEU A 338 14.97 -25.57 37.14
N ASP A 339 13.84 -25.85 36.50
CA ASP A 339 12.92 -26.92 36.89
C ASP A 339 13.54 -28.31 36.74
N LEU A 340 14.27 -28.54 35.65
CA LEU A 340 15.07 -29.76 35.44
C LEU A 340 16.16 -29.90 36.50
N ALA A 341 16.81 -28.78 36.87
CA ALA A 341 17.83 -28.79 37.89
C ALA A 341 17.26 -29.13 39.27
N VAL A 342 16.19 -28.44 39.70
CA VAL A 342 15.51 -28.68 40.98
C VAL A 342 14.93 -30.09 41.07
N ARG A 343 14.44 -30.65 39.95
CA ARG A 343 14.00 -32.05 39.87
C ARG A 343 15.15 -33.07 39.84
N GLY A 344 16.41 -32.63 39.73
CA GLY A 344 17.59 -33.48 39.79
C GLY A 344 18.03 -34.11 38.47
N TYR A 345 17.53 -33.62 37.32
CA TYR A 345 17.97 -34.05 35.98
C TYR A 345 19.19 -33.25 35.48
N LEU A 346 19.47 -32.11 36.11
CA LEU A 346 20.59 -31.23 35.79
C LEU A 346 21.22 -30.71 37.09
N ARG A 347 22.52 -30.46 37.10
CA ARG A 347 23.21 -29.69 38.13
C ARG A 347 23.85 -28.46 37.50
N ILE A 348 23.70 -27.33 38.19
CA ILE A 348 24.30 -26.05 37.80
C ILE A 348 25.48 -25.78 38.74
N THR A 349 26.69 -25.69 38.20
CA THR A 349 27.88 -25.40 39.00
C THR A 349 28.44 -24.03 38.60
N GLN A 350 28.46 -23.08 39.54
CA GLN A 350 29.12 -21.80 39.34
C GLN A 350 30.63 -21.98 39.29
N LEU A 351 31.27 -21.47 38.24
CA LEU A 351 32.72 -21.52 38.11
C LEU A 351 33.38 -20.34 38.87
N PRO A 352 34.58 -20.54 39.43
CA PRO A 352 35.35 -19.46 40.04
C PRO A 352 35.58 -18.31 39.04
N SER A 353 35.55 -17.07 39.53
CA SER A 353 35.85 -15.92 38.68
C SER A 353 37.31 -15.96 38.21
N GLU A 354 37.52 -16.11 36.89
CA GLU A 354 38.87 -16.14 36.32
C GLU A 354 39.58 -14.77 36.40
N SER A 355 38.82 -13.67 36.41
CA SER A 355 39.36 -12.31 36.55
C SER A 355 38.27 -11.30 36.93
N PRO A 356 38.61 -10.17 37.58
CA PRO A 356 37.62 -9.15 37.98
C PRO A 356 36.78 -8.56 36.83
N ASN A 357 37.28 -8.65 35.58
CA ASN A 357 36.65 -8.07 34.40
C ASN A 357 35.94 -9.12 33.52
N LYS A 358 36.00 -10.41 33.87
CA LYS A 358 35.30 -11.46 33.13
C LYS A 358 33.97 -11.77 33.81
N PRO A 359 32.88 -11.94 33.04
CA PRO A 359 31.61 -12.38 33.60
C PRO A 359 31.76 -13.78 34.20
N THR A 360 31.03 -14.04 35.28
CA THR A 360 30.87 -15.39 35.85
C THR A 360 30.31 -16.33 34.80
N ASP A 361 30.77 -17.58 34.82
CA ASP A 361 30.27 -18.65 33.95
C ASP A 361 29.79 -19.83 34.79
N TRP A 362 28.96 -20.68 34.19
CA TRP A 362 28.37 -21.83 34.84
C TRP A 362 28.59 -23.07 33.99
N LEU A 363 28.75 -24.19 34.67
CA LEU A 363 28.81 -25.52 34.08
C LEU A 363 27.46 -26.20 34.29
N LEU A 364 26.92 -26.78 33.23
CA LEU A 364 25.72 -27.60 33.25
C LEU A 364 26.14 -29.07 33.15
N GLU A 365 25.67 -29.91 34.06
CA GLU A 365 25.98 -31.34 34.08
C GLU A 365 24.70 -32.15 34.21
N ARG A 366 24.57 -33.21 33.39
CA ARG A 366 23.44 -34.13 33.47
C ARG A 366 23.52 -34.94 34.76
N THR A 367 22.42 -34.99 35.51
CA THR A 367 22.32 -35.82 36.72
C THR A 367 21.13 -36.76 36.63
N SER A 368 21.13 -37.80 37.47
CA SER A 368 19.99 -38.69 37.65
C SER A 368 19.32 -38.39 38.98
N PRO A 369 17.99 -38.22 39.01
CA PRO A 369 17.30 -37.85 40.23
C PRO A 369 17.39 -38.96 41.30
N ALA A 370 17.67 -38.56 42.54
CA ALA A 370 17.97 -39.49 43.64
C ALA A 370 16.80 -40.40 44.04
N ASN A 371 15.58 -40.06 43.64
CA ASN A 371 14.34 -40.80 43.91
C ASN A 371 14.07 -41.94 42.91
N GLY A 372 14.93 -42.15 41.91
CA GLY A 372 14.75 -43.18 40.88
C GLY A 372 13.71 -42.84 39.81
N ALA A 373 13.27 -41.58 39.70
CA ALA A 373 12.45 -41.10 38.61
C ALA A 373 13.15 -41.36 37.25
N SER A 374 12.46 -41.98 36.30
CA SER A 374 13.02 -42.33 35.00
C SER A 374 12.95 -41.15 34.02
N ALA A 375 13.65 -41.28 32.90
CA ALA A 375 13.51 -40.35 31.77
C ALA A 375 12.08 -40.30 31.20
N ASP A 376 11.22 -41.28 31.52
CA ASP A 376 9.82 -41.33 31.06
C ASP A 376 8.91 -40.29 31.74
N GLU A 377 9.39 -39.60 32.79
CA GLU A 377 8.66 -38.51 33.44
C GLU A 377 8.89 -37.13 32.79
N LEU A 378 9.83 -37.03 31.84
CA LEU A 378 10.11 -35.79 31.10
C LEU A 378 9.16 -35.64 29.91
N HIS A 379 8.64 -34.43 29.72
CA HIS A 379 7.91 -34.11 28.50
C HIS A 379 8.86 -34.11 27.29
N PRO A 380 8.37 -34.32 26.05
CA PRO A 380 9.22 -34.37 24.86
C PRO A 380 10.13 -33.14 24.69
N TYR A 381 9.61 -31.94 24.97
CA TYR A 381 10.39 -30.72 24.90
C TYR A 381 11.44 -30.60 26.02
N GLU A 382 11.17 -31.15 27.20
CA GLU A 382 12.10 -31.16 28.35
C GLU A 382 13.26 -32.10 28.09
N GLN A 383 12.96 -33.30 27.56
CA GLN A 383 13.98 -34.25 27.14
C GLN A 383 14.86 -33.64 26.05
N LYS A 384 14.25 -33.06 24.99
CA LYS A 384 14.99 -32.41 23.91
C LYS A 384 15.82 -31.23 24.41
N LEU A 385 15.31 -30.45 25.37
CA LEU A 385 16.07 -29.38 26.01
C LEU A 385 17.27 -29.93 26.78
N LEU A 386 17.08 -30.96 27.61
CA LEU A 386 18.15 -31.59 28.38
C LEU A 386 19.24 -32.19 27.45
N ASP A 387 18.82 -32.89 26.41
CA ASP A 387 19.71 -33.49 25.40
C ASP A 387 20.50 -32.42 24.64
N ALA A 388 19.88 -31.27 24.34
CA ALA A 388 20.57 -30.16 23.69
C ALA A 388 21.56 -29.45 24.63
N LEU A 389 21.33 -29.43 25.94
CA LEU A 389 22.19 -28.72 26.90
C LEU A 389 23.45 -29.51 27.26
N VAL A 390 23.35 -30.84 27.45
CA VAL A 390 24.41 -31.67 28.03
C VAL A 390 24.67 -32.97 27.28
N GLY A 391 24.01 -33.19 26.13
CA GLY A 391 24.19 -34.38 25.29
C GLY A 391 23.86 -35.71 26.00
N ASP A 392 24.14 -36.82 25.29
CA ASP A 392 24.00 -38.18 25.82
C ASP A 392 25.28 -38.68 26.52
N GLU A 393 26.44 -38.10 26.19
CA GLU A 393 27.75 -38.52 26.70
C GLU A 393 28.05 -38.02 28.12
N HIS A 394 27.10 -37.32 28.76
CA HIS A 394 27.22 -36.75 30.11
C HIS A 394 28.40 -35.79 30.27
N GLU A 395 28.92 -35.21 29.18
CA GLU A 395 30.00 -34.24 29.26
C GLU A 395 29.44 -32.88 29.76
N PRO A 396 30.04 -32.28 30.80
CA PRO A 396 29.57 -31.00 31.30
C PRO A 396 29.78 -29.86 30.28
N VAL A 397 28.76 -29.02 30.08
CA VAL A 397 28.77 -27.94 29.08
C VAL A 397 28.78 -26.57 29.76
N ARG A 398 29.62 -25.65 29.27
CA ARG A 398 29.65 -24.27 29.77
C ARG A 398 28.50 -23.45 29.19
N VAL A 399 27.82 -22.65 30.01
CA VAL A 399 26.75 -21.75 29.56
C VAL A 399 27.27 -20.74 28.53
N SER A 400 28.52 -20.30 28.65
CA SER A 400 29.16 -19.43 27.65
C SER A 400 29.31 -20.06 26.26
N GLU A 401 29.37 -21.38 26.15
CA GLU A 401 29.54 -22.15 24.91
C GLU A 401 28.21 -22.65 24.32
N LEU A 402 27.09 -22.33 24.97
CA LEU A 402 25.79 -22.91 24.66
C LEU A 402 25.14 -22.35 23.37
N ALA A 403 25.47 -21.12 22.99
CA ALA A 403 24.90 -20.42 21.85
C ALA A 403 24.92 -21.21 20.51
N PRO A 404 26.08 -21.74 20.05
CA PRO A 404 26.14 -22.52 18.82
C PRO A 404 25.32 -23.82 18.86
N VAL A 405 25.25 -24.48 20.02
CA VAL A 405 24.50 -25.73 20.21
C VAL A 405 23.00 -25.48 20.17
N MET A 406 22.54 -24.43 20.85
CA MET A 406 21.11 -24.11 20.95
C MET A 406 20.53 -23.52 19.67
N GLY A 407 21.32 -22.78 18.88
CA GLY A 407 20.85 -22.13 17.65
C GLY A 407 20.21 -23.09 16.63
N GLY A 408 20.62 -24.35 16.61
CA GLY A 408 20.06 -25.39 15.73
C GLY A 408 18.78 -26.05 16.23
N VAL A 409 18.57 -26.13 17.56
CA VAL A 409 17.56 -27.00 18.19
C VAL A 409 16.43 -26.23 18.86
N VAL A 410 16.63 -24.95 19.21
CA VAL A 410 15.62 -24.12 19.91
C VAL A 410 14.28 -24.10 19.19
N ARG A 411 14.26 -24.03 17.86
CA ARG A 411 13.01 -24.08 17.08
C ARG A 411 12.25 -25.39 17.25
N ASP A 412 12.95 -26.51 17.36
CA ASP A 412 12.32 -27.81 17.53
C ASP A 412 11.78 -27.98 18.96
N ILE A 413 12.47 -27.43 19.96
CA ILE A 413 11.99 -27.36 21.36
C ILE A 413 10.71 -26.50 21.43
N GLN A 414 10.72 -25.32 20.78
CA GLN A 414 9.54 -24.46 20.69
C GLN A 414 8.36 -25.19 20.02
N ASN A 415 8.62 -25.93 18.95
CA ASN A 415 7.59 -26.72 18.28
C ASN A 415 7.00 -27.76 19.23
N ASP A 416 7.82 -28.57 19.90
CA ASP A 416 7.35 -29.58 20.84
C ASP A 416 6.51 -28.97 21.97
N LEU A 417 6.89 -27.79 22.45
CA LEU A 417 6.14 -27.06 23.48
C LEU A 417 4.76 -26.60 22.97
N TYR A 418 4.67 -26.12 21.72
CA TYR A 418 3.38 -25.85 21.08
C TYR A 418 2.53 -27.10 20.87
N ASP A 419 3.14 -28.27 20.61
CA ASP A 419 2.43 -29.54 20.50
C ASP A 419 1.93 -30.01 21.87
N GLU A 420 2.73 -29.84 22.92
CA GLU A 420 2.40 -30.21 24.31
C GLU A 420 1.17 -29.44 24.83
N VAL A 421 1.12 -28.12 24.67
CA VAL A 421 -0.04 -27.32 25.12
C VAL A 421 -1.34 -27.66 24.35
N VAL A 422 -1.22 -28.20 23.14
CA VAL A 422 -2.35 -28.73 22.37
C VAL A 422 -2.71 -30.14 22.84
N ALA A 423 -1.74 -31.00 23.12
CA ALA A 423 -1.93 -32.35 23.66
C ALA A 423 -2.62 -32.33 25.03
N LYS A 424 -2.23 -31.38 25.90
CA LYS A 424 -2.91 -31.08 27.18
C LYS A 424 -4.29 -30.44 27.01
N GLY A 425 -4.68 -30.16 25.76
CA GLY A 425 -6.00 -29.65 25.40
C GLY A 425 -6.22 -28.20 25.81
N TRP A 426 -5.16 -27.42 26.08
CA TRP A 426 -5.28 -26.00 26.47
C TRP A 426 -5.59 -25.09 25.28
N PHE A 427 -5.15 -25.48 24.09
CA PHE A 427 -5.49 -24.83 22.82
C PHE A 427 -6.27 -25.75 21.89
N SER A 428 -7.19 -25.19 21.10
CA SER A 428 -7.94 -25.98 20.10
C SER A 428 -7.10 -26.39 18.88
N GLY A 429 -5.88 -25.86 18.77
CA GLY A 429 -4.91 -26.13 17.73
C GLY A 429 -3.67 -25.26 17.95
N ARG A 430 -2.60 -25.54 17.21
CA ARG A 430 -1.29 -24.89 17.41
C ARG A 430 -1.37 -23.35 17.24
N PRO A 431 -0.97 -22.55 18.24
CA PRO A 431 -1.04 -21.09 18.19
C PRO A 431 -0.23 -20.45 17.05
N ASP A 432 1.00 -20.89 16.86
CA ASP A 432 1.93 -20.43 15.83
C ASP A 432 1.43 -20.72 14.40
N ALA A 433 0.87 -21.92 14.18
CA ALA A 433 0.30 -22.32 12.90
C ALA A 433 -0.94 -21.51 12.54
N ALA A 434 -1.78 -21.19 13.53
CA ALA A 434 -2.94 -20.33 13.34
C ALA A 434 -2.50 -18.92 12.91
N ARG A 435 -1.55 -18.29 13.61
CA ARG A 435 -1.02 -16.96 13.25
C ARG A 435 -0.40 -16.98 11.85
N THR A 436 0.41 -17.98 11.54
CA THR A 436 1.10 -18.08 10.26
C THR A 436 0.10 -18.20 9.10
N ARG A 437 -0.90 -19.07 9.23
CA ARG A 437 -1.94 -19.25 8.20
C ARG A 437 -2.73 -17.97 7.94
N TRP A 438 -3.20 -17.31 8.99
CA TRP A 438 -3.95 -16.06 8.87
C TRP A 438 -3.07 -14.89 8.42
N GLY A 439 -1.80 -14.87 8.83
CA GLY A 439 -0.80 -13.91 8.37
C GLY A 439 -0.53 -14.03 6.88
N ILE A 440 -0.30 -15.25 6.37
CA ILE A 440 -0.14 -15.51 4.93
C ILE A 440 -1.41 -15.08 4.18
N ALA A 441 -2.60 -15.43 4.66
CA ALA A 441 -3.86 -15.00 4.05
C ALA A 441 -4.01 -13.47 4.03
N GLY A 442 -3.59 -12.78 5.11
CA GLY A 442 -3.58 -11.32 5.18
C GLY A 442 -2.61 -10.69 4.19
N TRP A 443 -1.39 -11.21 4.08
CA TRP A 443 -0.38 -10.71 3.13
C TRP A 443 -0.76 -10.96 1.67
N THR A 444 -1.33 -12.13 1.35
CA THR A 444 -1.82 -12.42 -0.01
C THR A 444 -2.99 -11.51 -0.38
N MET A 445 -3.94 -11.30 0.55
CA MET A 445 -5.05 -10.37 0.35
C MET A 445 -4.56 -8.92 0.16
N LEU A 446 -3.54 -8.50 0.91
CA LEU A 446 -2.93 -7.18 0.77
C LEU A 446 -2.27 -7.03 -0.61
N ALA A 447 -1.50 -8.02 -1.06
CA ALA A 447 -0.88 -8.00 -2.38
C ALA A 447 -1.94 -7.88 -3.50
N LEU A 448 -3.02 -8.66 -3.43
CA LEU A 448 -4.14 -8.58 -4.37
C LEU A 448 -4.83 -7.20 -4.32
N SER A 449 -5.00 -6.63 -3.12
CA SER A 449 -5.61 -5.31 -2.93
C SER A 449 -4.74 -4.19 -3.50
N VAL A 450 -3.42 -4.29 -3.41
CA VAL A 450 -2.48 -3.33 -4.01
C VAL A 450 -2.54 -3.39 -5.53
N VAL A 451 -2.57 -4.59 -6.12
CA VAL A 451 -2.74 -4.76 -7.57
C VAL A 451 -4.08 -4.18 -8.02
N ALA A 452 -5.17 -4.51 -7.32
CA ALA A 452 -6.48 -3.96 -7.61
C ALA A 452 -6.50 -2.43 -7.49
N PHE A 453 -5.86 -1.86 -6.46
CA PHE A 453 -5.76 -0.40 -6.29
C PHE A 453 -5.05 0.27 -7.48
N VAL A 454 -3.92 -0.27 -7.93
CA VAL A 454 -3.20 0.27 -9.10
C VAL A 454 -4.07 0.23 -10.34
N LEU A 455 -4.76 -0.88 -10.60
CA LEU A 455 -5.65 -1.02 -11.76
C LEU A 455 -6.85 -0.05 -11.68
N LEU A 456 -7.46 0.09 -10.50
CA LEU A 456 -8.57 1.02 -10.29
C LEU A 456 -8.14 2.47 -10.51
N VAL A 457 -6.95 2.86 -10.06
CA VAL A 457 -6.41 4.22 -10.27
C VAL A 457 -6.03 4.47 -11.73
N ALA A 458 -5.46 3.47 -12.41
CA ALA A 458 -5.01 3.63 -13.80
C ALA A 458 -6.18 3.73 -14.79
N PHE A 459 -7.24 2.95 -14.58
CA PHE A 459 -8.29 2.76 -15.59
C PHE A 459 -9.67 3.28 -15.19
N THR A 460 -9.90 3.62 -13.92
CA THR A 460 -11.25 3.91 -13.41
C THR A 460 -11.29 5.17 -12.52
N THR A 461 -12.48 5.47 -11.99
CA THR A 461 -12.70 6.54 -11.00
C THR A 461 -12.84 6.03 -9.56
N PHE A 462 -12.56 4.74 -9.33
CA PHE A 462 -12.80 4.03 -8.07
C PHE A 462 -11.53 3.86 -7.22
N GLY A 463 -10.58 4.80 -7.26
CA GLY A 463 -9.35 4.74 -6.45
C GLY A 463 -9.60 4.62 -4.94
N LEU A 464 -10.68 5.24 -4.44
CA LEU A 464 -11.10 5.14 -3.03
C LEU A 464 -11.50 3.72 -2.60
N LEU A 465 -12.05 2.93 -3.53
CA LEU A 465 -12.37 1.52 -3.27
C LEU A 465 -11.08 0.72 -3.09
N GLY A 466 -10.06 0.95 -3.93
CA GLY A 466 -8.77 0.29 -3.78
C GLY A 466 -8.11 0.58 -2.42
N LEU A 467 -8.18 1.84 -1.94
CA LEU A 467 -7.71 2.18 -0.59
C LEU A 467 -8.49 1.44 0.50
N SER A 468 -9.81 1.31 0.33
CA SER A 468 -10.67 0.60 1.27
C SER A 468 -10.27 -0.88 1.39
N LEU A 469 -9.97 -1.54 0.27
CA LEU A 469 -9.50 -2.93 0.24
C LEU A 469 -8.15 -3.11 0.95
N ILE A 470 -7.24 -2.15 0.77
CA ILE A 470 -5.93 -2.13 1.47
C ILE A 470 -6.15 -2.06 2.98
N VAL A 471 -7.02 -1.15 3.45
CA VAL A 471 -7.33 -1.01 4.88
C VAL A 471 -7.92 -2.29 5.45
N VAL A 472 -8.86 -2.95 4.75
CA VAL A 472 -9.42 -4.24 5.18
C VAL A 472 -8.34 -5.33 5.25
N SER A 473 -7.43 -5.39 4.28
CA SER A 473 -6.33 -6.37 4.28
C SER A 473 -5.35 -6.15 5.45
N LEU A 474 -5.03 -4.90 5.76
CA LEU A 474 -4.24 -4.55 6.95
C LEU A 474 -4.98 -4.93 8.25
N GLY A 475 -6.29 -4.71 8.28
CA GLY A 475 -7.15 -5.17 9.37
C GLY A 475 -7.06 -6.68 9.56
N LEU A 476 -7.04 -7.47 8.49
CA LEU A 476 -6.87 -8.93 8.55
C LEU A 476 -5.53 -9.31 9.18
N ILE A 477 -4.43 -8.71 8.73
CA ILE A 477 -3.09 -8.94 9.28
C ILE A 477 -3.03 -8.62 10.77
N TYR A 478 -3.64 -7.49 11.18
CA TYR A 478 -3.72 -7.13 12.59
C TYR A 478 -4.55 -8.14 13.40
N THR A 479 -5.71 -8.56 12.88
CA THR A 479 -6.55 -9.56 13.57
C THR A 479 -5.90 -10.94 13.64
N ALA A 480 -5.07 -11.31 12.67
CA ALA A 480 -4.38 -12.61 12.60
C ALA A 480 -3.52 -12.89 13.84
N GLN A 481 -2.96 -11.85 14.46
CA GLN A 481 -2.15 -11.96 15.68
C GLN A 481 -2.98 -12.42 16.91
N LYS A 482 -4.31 -12.23 16.88
CA LYS A 482 -5.23 -12.55 17.97
C LYS A 482 -6.16 -13.73 17.62
N MET A 483 -5.70 -14.62 16.75
CA MET A 483 -6.47 -15.77 16.28
C MET A 483 -6.24 -17.08 17.04
N PRO A 484 -5.13 -17.31 17.75
CA PRO A 484 -5.03 -18.50 18.59
C PRO A 484 -6.15 -18.52 19.63
N ARG A 485 -6.68 -19.71 19.89
CA ARG A 485 -7.89 -19.89 20.69
C ARG A 485 -7.65 -20.90 21.79
N ARG A 486 -7.72 -20.43 23.03
CA ARG A 486 -7.70 -21.28 24.23
C ARG A 486 -9.03 -22.01 24.38
N THR A 487 -8.95 -23.27 24.79
CA THR A 487 -10.11 -24.07 25.18
C THR A 487 -10.59 -23.65 26.57
N LEU A 488 -11.70 -24.25 27.04
CA LEU A 488 -12.15 -24.05 28.42
C LEU A 488 -11.13 -24.55 29.45
N ALA A 489 -10.36 -25.61 29.14
CA ALA A 489 -9.31 -26.11 30.02
C ALA A 489 -8.18 -25.09 30.11
N GLY A 490 -7.70 -24.59 28.97
CA GLY A 490 -6.63 -23.57 28.94
C GLY A 490 -7.01 -22.29 29.69
N VAL A 491 -8.23 -21.78 29.50
CA VAL A 491 -8.72 -20.59 30.23
C VAL A 491 -8.78 -20.82 31.75
N ARG A 492 -9.06 -22.04 32.21
CA ARG A 492 -9.08 -22.37 33.64
C ARG A 492 -7.67 -22.42 34.24
N VAL A 493 -6.72 -22.95 33.50
CA VAL A 493 -5.30 -23.01 33.89
C VAL A 493 -4.70 -21.62 33.95
N VAL A 494 -4.93 -20.76 32.95
CA VAL A 494 -4.46 -19.35 33.00
C VAL A 494 -4.95 -18.64 34.26
N ARG A 495 -6.22 -18.80 34.64
CA ARG A 495 -6.74 -18.22 35.89
C ARG A 495 -6.12 -18.84 37.15
N GLY A 496 -5.84 -20.15 37.12
CA GLY A 496 -5.12 -20.81 38.20
C GLY A 496 -3.69 -20.28 38.36
N LEU A 497 -3.02 -20.01 37.24
CA LEU A 497 -1.69 -19.39 37.18
C LEU A 497 -1.71 -17.94 37.66
N GLU A 498 -2.75 -17.15 37.31
CA GLU A 498 -2.94 -15.79 37.86
C GLU A 498 -3.08 -15.81 39.39
N LEU A 499 -3.81 -16.79 39.94
CA LEU A 499 -3.91 -16.99 41.39
C LEU A 499 -2.57 -17.40 41.99
N LEU A 500 -1.83 -18.31 41.35
CA LEU A 500 -0.51 -18.71 41.79
C LEU A 500 0.46 -17.53 41.78
N ALA A 501 0.49 -16.71 40.73
CA ALA A 501 1.32 -15.50 40.66
C ALA A 501 1.02 -14.53 41.81
N MET A 502 -0.26 -14.35 42.14
CA MET A 502 -0.69 -13.56 43.30
C MET A 502 -0.20 -14.18 44.62
N GLU A 503 -0.27 -15.50 44.78
CA GLU A 503 0.23 -16.18 45.97
C GLU A 503 1.75 -16.10 46.09
N LEU A 504 2.49 -16.32 45.01
CA LEU A 504 3.95 -16.18 44.96
C LEU A 504 4.41 -14.77 45.37
N THR A 505 3.58 -13.76 45.16
CA THR A 505 3.89 -12.36 45.50
C THR A 505 3.29 -11.87 46.82
N THR A 506 2.52 -12.69 47.54
CA THR A 506 1.86 -12.26 48.79
C THR A 506 2.02 -13.23 49.96
N LYS A 507 2.25 -14.52 49.70
CA LYS A 507 2.47 -15.51 50.76
C LYS A 507 3.76 -15.21 51.53
N PRO A 508 3.78 -15.41 52.85
CA PRO A 508 5.02 -15.33 53.63
C PRO A 508 5.99 -16.44 53.21
N THR A 509 7.25 -16.09 53.05
CA THR A 509 8.30 -17.00 52.57
C THR A 509 8.98 -17.79 53.69
N ASP A 510 8.74 -17.45 54.96
CA ASP A 510 9.26 -18.09 56.17
C ASP A 510 8.33 -19.19 56.73
N SER A 511 7.26 -19.50 55.99
CA SER A 511 6.22 -20.44 56.39
C SER A 511 6.58 -21.91 56.15
N PHE A 512 7.78 -22.26 55.69
CA PHE A 512 8.20 -23.66 55.54
C PHE A 512 8.82 -24.20 56.82
N PRO A 513 8.68 -25.51 57.11
CA PRO A 513 9.50 -26.18 58.13
C PRO A 513 10.99 -26.03 57.78
N LYS A 514 11.84 -25.70 58.76
CA LYS A 514 13.29 -25.46 58.52
C LYS A 514 13.97 -26.64 57.83
N GLN A 515 13.67 -27.86 58.27
CA GLN A 515 14.18 -29.12 57.72
C GLN A 515 13.87 -29.37 56.24
N ASP A 516 12.78 -28.78 55.70
CA ASP A 516 12.35 -28.97 54.31
C ASP A 516 12.54 -27.66 53.51
N ALA A 517 13.12 -26.60 54.11
CA ALA A 517 13.08 -25.26 53.56
C ALA A 517 13.80 -25.15 52.21
N TYR A 518 14.98 -25.75 52.08
CA TYR A 518 15.75 -25.76 50.84
C TYR A 518 14.99 -26.42 49.69
N GLU A 519 14.47 -27.64 49.91
CA GLU A 519 13.70 -28.38 48.90
C GLU A 519 12.41 -27.64 48.50
N GLN A 520 11.65 -27.14 49.49
CA GLN A 520 10.37 -26.50 49.26
C GLN A 520 10.52 -25.15 48.55
N ILE A 521 11.46 -24.31 48.97
CA ILE A 521 11.70 -23.02 48.32
C ILE A 521 12.28 -23.23 46.91
N SER A 522 13.19 -24.19 46.75
CA SER A 522 13.74 -24.55 45.42
C SER A 522 12.64 -24.98 44.45
N SER A 523 11.65 -25.76 44.90
CA SER A 523 10.51 -26.18 44.07
C SER A 523 9.63 -25.02 43.55
N VAL A 524 9.70 -23.85 44.20
CA VAL A 524 8.94 -22.65 43.83
C VAL A 524 9.70 -21.77 42.85
N LEU A 525 11.05 -21.81 42.86
CA LEU A 525 11.90 -20.91 42.08
C LEU A 525 11.58 -20.94 40.57
N PRO A 526 11.48 -22.09 39.89
CA PRO A 526 11.21 -22.14 38.46
C PRO A 526 9.91 -21.42 38.06
N TYR A 527 8.84 -21.59 38.85
CA TYR A 527 7.55 -20.94 38.63
C TYR A 527 7.62 -19.42 38.85
N SER A 528 8.38 -18.99 39.87
CA SER A 528 8.53 -17.58 40.19
C SER A 528 9.38 -16.77 39.18
N VAL A 529 10.17 -17.44 38.35
CA VAL A 529 10.89 -16.83 37.23
C VAL A 529 9.92 -16.32 36.17
N VAL A 530 8.86 -17.09 35.87
CA VAL A 530 7.86 -16.74 34.84
C VAL A 530 6.69 -15.94 35.43
N LEU A 531 6.14 -16.40 36.56
CA LEU A 531 4.96 -15.78 37.21
C LEU A 531 5.31 -14.55 38.06
N GLY A 532 6.60 -14.32 38.31
CA GLY A 532 7.10 -13.26 39.17
C GLY A 532 7.29 -13.68 40.63
N GLY A 533 8.05 -12.86 41.36
CA GLY A 533 8.46 -13.15 42.74
C GLY A 533 9.81 -13.84 42.86
N PHE A 534 10.56 -14.06 41.78
CA PHE A 534 11.87 -14.72 41.84
C PHE A 534 12.81 -14.16 42.91
N GLY A 535 12.99 -12.84 42.98
CA GLY A 535 13.91 -12.20 43.93
C GLY A 535 13.60 -12.52 45.40
N ARG A 536 12.34 -12.44 45.83
CA ARG A 536 11.96 -12.73 47.23
C ARG A 536 12.14 -14.20 47.61
N TRP A 537 11.97 -15.10 46.64
CA TRP A 537 12.07 -16.53 46.88
C TRP A 537 13.55 -16.94 46.93
N LEU A 538 14.41 -16.28 46.15
CA LEU A 538 15.86 -16.34 46.31
C LEU A 538 16.32 -15.79 47.67
N ASP A 539 15.83 -14.61 48.07
CA ASP A 539 16.18 -14.01 49.36
C ASP A 539 15.71 -14.90 50.52
N ALA A 540 14.57 -15.57 50.36
CA ALA A 540 14.05 -16.53 51.34
C ALA A 540 14.88 -17.82 51.40
N LEU A 541 15.41 -18.29 50.27
CA LEU A 541 16.31 -19.44 50.22
C LEU A 541 17.62 -19.11 50.93
N ALA A 542 18.20 -17.94 50.63
CA ALA A 542 19.39 -17.43 51.33
C ALA A 542 19.15 -17.23 52.83
N ALA A 543 17.95 -16.77 53.24
CA ALA A 543 17.61 -16.61 54.65
C ALA A 543 17.26 -17.92 55.37
N ALA A 544 17.14 -19.04 54.64
CA ALA A 544 16.88 -20.35 55.21
C ALA A 544 18.16 -21.03 55.74
N ASP A 545 19.33 -20.48 55.41
CA ASP A 545 20.66 -20.82 55.91
C ASP A 545 20.65 -21.07 57.43
N ASP A 546 21.12 -22.25 57.85
CA ASP A 546 21.17 -22.68 59.23
C ASP A 546 22.49 -22.35 59.95
N ASP A 547 23.54 -21.96 59.23
CA ASP A 547 24.83 -21.48 59.76
C ASP A 547 25.44 -20.27 59.00
N PRO A 548 24.80 -19.09 59.06
CA PRO A 548 25.23 -17.90 58.32
C PRO A 548 26.71 -17.51 58.47
N GLY A 549 27.39 -17.40 57.33
CA GLY A 549 28.80 -16.99 57.23
C GLY A 549 29.79 -18.16 57.22
N VAL A 550 29.29 -19.39 57.16
CA VAL A 550 30.05 -20.58 56.78
C VAL A 550 29.88 -20.77 55.25
N PRO A 551 30.92 -21.19 54.51
CA PRO A 551 30.76 -21.49 53.09
C PRO A 551 29.91 -22.75 52.84
N ASP A 552 28.94 -22.64 51.92
CA ASP A 552 27.88 -23.63 51.63
C ASP A 552 27.90 -24.08 50.15
N PRO A 553 29.04 -24.52 49.59
CA PRO A 553 29.17 -24.74 48.16
C PRO A 553 28.30 -25.87 47.60
N GLU A 554 27.79 -26.78 48.44
CA GLU A 554 27.06 -27.99 48.02
C GLU A 554 25.73 -28.19 48.77
N ASP A 555 25.26 -27.19 49.54
CA ASP A 555 24.05 -27.29 50.36
C ASP A 555 22.76 -27.45 49.53
N LEU A 556 22.80 -27.01 48.27
CA LEU A 556 21.73 -27.21 47.30
C LEU A 556 22.11 -28.36 46.36
N SER A 557 21.31 -29.42 46.36
CA SER A 557 21.54 -30.60 45.50
C SER A 557 21.58 -30.32 43.99
N TRP A 558 20.99 -29.20 43.57
CA TRP A 558 20.85 -28.78 42.18
C TRP A 558 21.78 -27.62 41.79
N TYR A 559 22.44 -26.97 42.75
CA TYR A 559 23.29 -25.80 42.54
C TYR A 559 24.56 -25.89 43.39
N HIS A 560 25.72 -25.94 42.73
CA HIS A 560 27.02 -25.96 43.38
C HIS A 560 27.79 -24.67 43.11
N ALA A 561 28.66 -24.29 44.05
CA ALA A 561 29.45 -23.06 43.96
C ALA A 561 30.92 -23.29 44.40
N PRO A 562 31.81 -22.29 44.21
CA PRO A 562 33.19 -22.38 44.68
C PRO A 562 33.29 -22.49 46.21
N ASP A 563 34.41 -23.05 46.71
CA ASP A 563 34.62 -23.38 48.13
C ASP A 563 34.46 -22.20 49.13
N ASP A 564 34.55 -20.95 48.67
CA ASP A 564 34.43 -19.74 49.49
C ASP A 564 33.03 -19.10 49.46
N TRP A 565 32.10 -19.69 48.72
CA TRP A 565 30.76 -19.17 48.47
C TRP A 565 29.80 -19.43 49.64
N ASN A 566 28.97 -18.45 49.98
CA ASN A 566 27.97 -18.57 51.06
C ASN A 566 26.55 -18.54 50.45
N LEU A 567 25.57 -19.17 51.10
CA LEU A 567 24.19 -19.18 50.59
C LEU A 567 23.60 -17.76 50.39
N SER A 568 24.12 -16.75 51.11
CA SER A 568 23.77 -15.35 50.92
C SER A 568 24.11 -14.76 49.53
N ASP A 569 25.04 -15.38 48.80
CA ASP A 569 25.49 -14.95 47.46
C ASP A 569 24.58 -15.50 46.34
N LEU A 570 23.72 -16.47 46.66
CA LEU A 570 22.80 -17.13 45.72
C LEU A 570 21.89 -16.18 44.96
N PRO A 571 21.26 -15.16 45.58
CA PRO A 571 20.33 -14.31 44.86
C PRO A 571 20.99 -13.57 43.69
N ASP A 572 22.20 -13.05 43.87
CA ASP A 572 22.92 -12.34 42.83
C ASP A 572 23.51 -13.30 41.79
N SER A 573 24.03 -14.45 42.22
CA SER A 573 24.56 -15.45 41.29
C SER A 573 23.47 -16.02 40.37
N LEU A 574 22.30 -16.38 40.90
CA LEU A 574 21.21 -16.92 40.08
C LEU A 574 20.55 -15.86 39.18
N ARG A 575 20.47 -14.59 39.58
CA ARG A 575 20.03 -13.51 38.67
C ARG A 575 20.98 -13.37 37.49
N ASN A 576 22.29 -13.44 37.73
CA ASN A 576 23.30 -13.40 36.68
C ASN A 576 23.24 -14.64 35.78
N PHE A 577 23.03 -15.82 36.36
CA PHE A 577 22.81 -17.06 35.60
C PHE A 577 21.60 -16.93 34.67
N VAL A 578 20.43 -16.55 35.20
CA VAL A 578 19.19 -16.39 34.40
C VAL A 578 19.40 -15.39 33.27
N THR A 579 20.02 -14.24 33.54
CA THR A 579 20.30 -13.21 32.54
C THR A 579 21.25 -13.73 31.45
N THR A 580 22.31 -14.44 31.85
CA THR A 580 23.28 -15.03 30.92
C THR A 580 22.63 -16.10 30.06
N MET A 581 21.87 -17.01 30.68
CA MET A 581 21.18 -18.10 30.02
C MET A 581 20.19 -17.60 28.97
N GLN A 582 19.32 -16.63 29.33
CA GLN A 582 18.38 -16.01 28.40
C GLN A 582 19.09 -15.39 27.19
N GLY A 583 20.23 -14.71 27.41
CA GLY A 583 21.03 -14.13 26.35
C GLY A 583 21.65 -15.18 25.42
N ARG A 584 22.13 -16.30 25.97
CA ARG A 584 22.81 -17.38 25.23
C ARG A 584 21.86 -18.29 24.46
N LEU A 585 20.67 -18.55 24.99
CA LEU A 585 19.66 -19.40 24.35
C LEU A 585 19.23 -18.91 22.96
N TYR A 586 19.25 -17.60 22.71
CA TYR A 586 18.78 -17.00 21.45
C TYR A 586 19.85 -16.20 20.70
N SER A 587 21.09 -16.15 21.20
CA SER A 587 22.18 -15.53 20.47
C SER A 587 22.50 -16.36 19.23
N ARG A 588 22.48 -15.71 18.06
CA ARG A 588 23.07 -16.29 16.85
C ARG A 588 24.59 -16.20 17.01
N GLY A 589 25.24 -17.36 17.10
CA GLY A 589 26.70 -17.47 17.20
C GLY A 589 27.46 -16.78 16.07
#